data_AF-A0A7V5U7L4-F1
#
_entry.id   AF-A0A7V5U7L4-F1
#
_cell.length_a   1.000
_cell.length_b   1.000
_cell.length_c   1.000
_cell.angle_alpha   90.00
_cell.angle_beta   90.00
_cell.angle_gamma   90.00
#
_symmetry.space_group_name_H-M   'P 1'
#
loop_
_entity.id
_entity.type
_entity.pdbx_description
1 polymer ?
#
loop_
_entity_poly.entity_id
_entity_poly.type
_entity_poly.pdbx_seq_one_letter_code
_entity_poly.pdbx_strand_id
1 'polypeptide(L)'
;MLNRKVNRRDVLRFAGLASAATLAAACGATATPAPAATSAPAATAAPTATTAAAASPTANVDLTAQVQAAQATEAAIAAAAVTATPGADVLSMTAEQYNQSQKDAEATARAQGKTVIELLSAYGTIAEDKTQPHYWIIKDFMEKNPNIFVKYSPSSAYTGGFNEVILMRIASGDPPDAILHYSAPIAYAARGTCRALDDLMDADPVCNKDAFPASTLAQVQWNGKTWGVPLNGSMCVMWYNVEVLGEKGLPTKREDFPKTLDELQDLSAKVTEWDGDTLKMAGATPWIGNWAWPGMMVAAGGTGFWDGAKYSINDPKNTALLEYWLAWLDKMYKGDIDNLNKQG
;
A
#
# COMPACT_ATOMS: atom_id res chain seq x y z
N MET A 1 -25.81 45.37 19.47
CA MET A 1 -25.39 44.44 20.53
C MET A 1 -25.46 43.02 19.99
N LEU A 2 -24.38 42.27 20.22
CA LEU A 2 -24.14 40.83 19.96
C LEU A 2 -24.35 40.29 18.53
N ASN A 3 -23.28 40.38 17.73
CA ASN A 3 -23.05 39.49 16.59
C ASN A 3 -22.19 38.30 17.10
N ARG A 4 -22.83 37.23 17.55
CA ARG A 4 -22.13 36.07 18.13
C ARG A 4 -21.65 35.15 16.99
N LYS A 5 -20.35 35.20 16.66
CA LYS A 5 -19.72 34.27 15.71
C LYS A 5 -19.81 32.85 16.27
N VAL A 6 -20.60 32.00 15.61
CA VAL A 6 -20.65 30.55 15.90
C VAL A 6 -19.42 29.92 15.26
N ASN A 7 -18.58 29.24 16.05
CA ASN A 7 -17.39 28.54 15.56
C ASN A 7 -17.76 27.10 15.16
N ARG A 8 -17.04 26.52 14.20
CA ARG A 8 -17.11 25.12 13.73
C ARG A 8 -17.20 24.09 14.88
N ARG A 9 -16.61 24.37 16.06
CA ARG A 9 -16.74 23.52 17.27
C ARG A 9 -18.16 23.50 17.88
N ASP A 10 -18.95 24.55 17.71
CA ASP A 10 -20.34 24.61 18.19
C ASP A 10 -21.29 23.83 17.26
N VAL A 11 -21.00 23.80 15.96
CA VAL A 11 -21.76 23.01 14.96
C VAL A 11 -21.58 21.51 15.19
N LEU A 12 -20.37 21.06 15.52
CA LEU A 12 -20.10 19.65 15.83
C LEU A 12 -20.79 19.18 17.13
N ARG A 13 -21.04 20.10 18.09
CA ARG A 13 -21.82 19.80 19.31
C ARG A 13 -23.32 19.71 19.06
N PHE A 14 -23.86 20.45 18.09
CA PHE A 14 -25.28 20.38 17.71
C PHE A 14 -25.59 19.18 16.79
N ALA A 15 -24.66 18.77 15.94
CA ALA A 15 -24.84 17.61 15.06
C ALA A 15 -24.84 16.26 15.82
N GLY A 16 -24.19 16.18 16.98
CA GLY A 16 -24.16 14.98 17.83
C GLY A 16 -25.46 14.67 18.59
N LEU A 17 -26.46 15.56 18.53
CA LEU A 17 -27.74 15.41 19.25
C LEU A 17 -28.95 15.16 18.32
N ALA A 18 -28.76 15.16 16.99
CA ALA A 18 -29.85 15.02 16.01
C ALA A 18 -29.93 13.65 15.32
N SER A 19 -29.02 12.71 15.59
CA SER A 19 -29.00 11.37 14.97
C SER A 19 -29.73 10.27 15.76
N ALA A 20 -30.49 10.62 16.80
CA ALA A 20 -31.23 9.65 17.62
C ALA A 20 -32.76 9.60 17.39
N ALA A 21 -33.33 10.32 16.42
CA ALA A 21 -34.76 10.25 16.17
C ALA A 21 -35.10 10.51 14.70
N THR A 22 -35.20 9.46 13.89
CA THR A 22 -36.19 9.28 12.80
C THR A 22 -35.82 8.08 11.92
N LEU A 23 -36.18 6.88 12.37
CA LEU A 23 -36.43 5.77 11.45
C LEU A 23 -37.75 5.12 11.87
N ALA A 24 -38.85 5.70 11.39
CA ALA A 24 -40.16 5.07 11.43
C ALA A 24 -40.95 5.48 10.18
N ALA A 25 -41.57 4.46 9.57
CA ALA A 25 -42.59 4.48 8.53
C ALA A 25 -42.14 4.68 7.06
N ALA A 26 -42.00 3.55 6.36
CA ALA A 26 -42.69 3.33 5.08
C ALA A 26 -42.72 1.83 4.75
N CYS A 27 -43.86 1.18 5.03
CA CYS A 27 -44.20 -0.14 4.52
C CYS A 27 -44.84 -0.01 3.13
N GLY A 28 -44.53 -0.96 2.23
CA GLY A 28 -45.44 -1.33 1.14
C GLY A 28 -44.77 -1.86 -0.14
N ALA A 29 -44.51 -3.17 -0.24
CA ALA A 29 -44.94 -4.05 -1.34
C ALA A 29 -44.22 -5.42 -1.34
N THR A 30 -45.02 -6.46 -1.09
CA THR A 30 -44.97 -7.86 -1.56
C THR A 30 -43.65 -8.66 -1.55
N ALA A 31 -43.62 -9.63 -0.61
CA ALA A 31 -42.60 -10.65 -0.42
C ALA A 31 -42.75 -11.86 -1.39
N THR A 32 -41.61 -12.43 -1.79
CA THR A 32 -41.49 -13.84 -2.21
C THR A 32 -40.42 -14.49 -1.30
N PRO A 33 -40.63 -15.68 -0.71
CA PRO A 33 -39.75 -16.20 0.34
C PRO A 33 -38.44 -16.77 -0.22
N ALA A 34 -37.32 -16.37 0.37
CA ALA A 34 -36.01 -17.01 0.19
C ALA A 34 -35.90 -18.31 1.03
N PRO A 35 -35.14 -19.32 0.60
CA PRO A 35 -34.99 -20.57 1.35
C PRO A 35 -34.18 -20.38 2.64
N ALA A 36 -34.48 -21.21 3.64
CA ALA A 36 -33.95 -21.15 5.00
C ALA A 36 -32.42 -21.28 5.08
N ALA A 37 -31.80 -20.42 5.90
CA ALA A 37 -30.39 -20.48 6.24
C ALA A 37 -30.09 -21.72 7.10
N THR A 38 -29.22 -22.60 6.62
CA THR A 38 -28.60 -23.65 7.43
C THR A 38 -27.57 -23.02 8.36
N SER A 39 -27.62 -23.42 9.64
CA SER A 39 -26.76 -22.92 10.73
C SER A 39 -25.28 -23.21 10.48
N ALA A 40 -24.44 -22.17 10.59
CA ALA A 40 -22.99 -22.30 10.66
C ALA A 40 -22.56 -23.09 11.91
N PRO A 41 -21.55 -23.97 11.84
CA PRO A 41 -21.07 -24.72 13.00
C PRO A 41 -20.33 -23.79 14.00
N ALA A 42 -20.47 -24.13 15.28
CA ALA A 42 -19.95 -23.36 16.41
C ALA A 42 -18.43 -23.16 16.36
N ALA A 43 -17.99 -21.94 16.65
CA ALA A 43 -16.59 -21.58 16.79
C ALA A 43 -15.95 -22.37 17.94
N THR A 44 -14.95 -23.20 17.62
CA THR A 44 -14.06 -23.79 18.62
C THR A 44 -13.06 -22.72 19.09
N ALA A 45 -12.80 -22.70 20.39
CA ALA A 45 -11.99 -21.69 21.06
C ALA A 45 -10.55 -21.65 20.49
N ALA A 46 -10.09 -20.45 20.12
CA ALA A 46 -8.72 -20.19 19.69
C ALA A 46 -7.73 -20.33 20.87
N PRO A 47 -6.50 -20.83 20.62
CA PRO A 47 -5.48 -20.87 21.65
C PRO A 47 -5.03 -19.45 22.00
N THR A 48 -4.78 -19.21 23.29
CA THR A 48 -4.25 -17.97 23.86
C THR A 48 -2.94 -17.57 23.17
N ALA A 49 -2.99 -16.50 22.39
CA ALA A 49 -1.80 -15.82 21.89
C ALA A 49 -1.05 -15.23 23.08
N THR A 50 0.18 -15.71 23.30
CA THR A 50 1.11 -15.10 24.25
C THR A 50 1.47 -13.71 23.73
N THR A 51 1.01 -12.67 24.40
CA THR A 51 1.44 -11.28 24.17
C THR A 51 2.87 -11.11 24.67
N ALA A 52 3.84 -11.56 23.88
CA ALA A 52 5.16 -10.95 23.94
C ALA A 52 5.04 -9.64 23.15
N ALA A 53 4.97 -8.52 23.86
CA ALA A 53 5.23 -7.22 23.26
C ALA A 53 6.61 -7.30 22.62
N ALA A 54 6.66 -7.43 21.29
CA ALA A 54 7.91 -7.32 20.56
C ALA A 54 8.48 -5.95 20.93
N ALA A 55 9.66 -5.94 21.55
CA ALA A 55 10.40 -4.71 21.77
C ALA A 55 10.45 -3.94 20.44
N SER A 56 10.09 -2.66 20.45
CA SER A 56 10.29 -1.78 19.30
C SER A 56 11.72 -1.99 18.80
N PRO A 57 11.96 -2.29 17.51
CA PRO A 57 13.31 -2.56 17.04
C PRO A 57 14.16 -1.30 17.26
N THR A 58 14.97 -1.36 18.31
CA THR A 58 15.99 -0.37 18.61
C THR A 58 17.16 -0.59 17.67
N ALA A 59 17.55 0.48 16.98
CA ALA A 59 18.55 0.63 15.92
C ALA A 59 18.03 0.36 14.50
N ASN A 60 17.91 1.43 13.72
CA ASN A 60 17.94 1.35 12.26
C ASN A 60 19.29 0.73 11.86
N VAL A 61 19.27 -0.50 11.36
CA VAL A 61 20.47 -1.16 10.83
C VAL A 61 20.93 -0.37 9.60
N ASP A 62 22.22 -0.04 9.51
CA ASP A 62 22.79 0.51 8.28
C ASP A 62 22.85 -0.59 7.22
N LEU A 63 21.88 -0.56 6.31
CA LEU A 63 21.75 -1.49 5.19
C LEU A 63 22.20 -0.85 3.87
N THR A 64 22.82 0.33 3.88
CA THR A 64 23.10 1.11 2.67
C THR A 64 23.89 0.31 1.63
N ALA A 65 24.91 -0.43 2.04
CA ALA A 65 25.70 -1.25 1.12
C ALA A 65 24.88 -2.42 0.51
N GLN A 66 23.97 -3.01 1.29
CA GLN A 66 23.12 -4.11 0.82
C GLN A 66 22.04 -3.61 -0.16
N VAL A 67 21.46 -2.45 0.13
CA VAL A 67 20.49 -1.78 -0.77
C VAL A 67 21.19 -1.38 -2.07
N GLN A 68 22.39 -0.80 -2.01
CA GLN A 68 23.16 -0.45 -3.21
C GLN A 68 23.53 -1.68 -4.05
N ALA A 69 23.86 -2.81 -3.43
CA ALA A 69 24.14 -4.06 -4.14
C ALA A 69 22.89 -4.64 -4.81
N ALA A 70 21.73 -4.60 -4.15
CA ALA A 70 20.45 -5.02 -4.72
C ALA A 70 20.06 -4.14 -5.92
N GLN A 71 20.15 -2.81 -5.77
CA GLN A 71 19.88 -1.84 -6.84
C GLN A 71 20.85 -2.01 -8.03
N ALA A 72 22.13 -2.27 -7.78
CA ALA A 72 23.09 -2.55 -8.85
C ALA A 72 22.74 -3.84 -9.62
N THR A 73 22.19 -4.84 -8.93
CA THR A 73 21.72 -6.08 -9.54
C THR A 73 20.47 -5.83 -10.40
N GLU A 74 19.50 -5.07 -9.89
CA GLU A 74 18.30 -4.67 -10.64
C GLU A 74 18.65 -3.84 -11.88
N ALA A 75 19.57 -2.87 -11.74
CA ALA A 75 20.05 -2.05 -12.84
C ALA A 75 20.81 -2.87 -13.90
N ALA A 76 21.60 -3.85 -13.48
CA ALA A 76 22.29 -4.76 -14.39
C ALA A 76 21.31 -5.67 -15.14
N ILE A 77 20.27 -6.18 -14.47
CA ILE A 77 19.18 -6.95 -15.11
C ILE A 77 18.42 -6.08 -16.10
N ALA A 78 18.05 -4.85 -15.71
CA ALA A 78 17.36 -3.90 -16.58
C ALA A 78 18.22 -3.51 -17.79
N ALA A 79 19.51 -3.24 -17.61
CA ALA A 79 20.44 -2.91 -18.69
C ALA A 79 20.65 -4.09 -19.65
N ALA A 80 20.83 -5.30 -19.13
CA ALA A 80 20.92 -6.51 -19.94
C ALA A 80 19.65 -6.73 -20.75
N ALA A 81 18.48 -6.49 -20.15
CA ALA A 81 17.18 -6.63 -20.79
C ALA A 81 16.95 -5.60 -21.92
N VAL A 82 17.44 -4.36 -21.77
CA VAL A 82 17.40 -3.31 -22.82
C VAL A 82 18.24 -3.71 -24.04
N THR A 83 19.37 -4.39 -23.84
CA THR A 83 20.29 -4.77 -24.94
C THR A 83 19.94 -6.09 -25.64
N ALA A 84 19.13 -6.95 -25.01
CA ALA A 84 18.65 -8.17 -25.64
C ALA A 84 17.73 -7.81 -26.81
N THR A 85 17.96 -8.38 -27.99
CA THR A 85 17.22 -8.09 -29.24
C THR A 85 15.90 -8.89 -29.29
N PRO A 86 15.00 -8.69 -28.33
CA PRO A 86 13.64 -8.17 -28.61
C PRO A 86 13.24 -6.96 -27.72
N GLY A 87 14.13 -6.51 -26.85
CA GLY A 87 13.88 -5.51 -25.82
C GLY A 87 13.88 -4.07 -26.31
N ALA A 88 14.72 -3.75 -27.28
CA ALA A 88 14.74 -2.42 -27.91
C ALA A 88 13.43 -2.11 -28.66
N ASP A 89 12.80 -3.13 -29.26
CA ASP A 89 11.57 -2.96 -30.05
C ASP A 89 10.38 -2.62 -29.14
N VAL A 90 10.23 -3.33 -28.01
CA VAL A 90 9.11 -3.12 -27.08
C VAL A 90 9.14 -1.73 -26.44
N LEU A 91 10.33 -1.21 -26.13
CA LEU A 91 10.51 0.11 -25.51
C LEU A 91 10.27 1.29 -26.47
N SER A 92 10.15 1.00 -27.76
CA SER A 92 9.84 1.98 -28.82
C SER A 92 8.36 2.01 -29.20
N MET A 93 7.56 1.04 -28.76
CA MET A 93 6.13 0.93 -29.08
C MET A 93 5.30 2.00 -28.35
N THR A 94 4.23 2.47 -29.00
CA THR A 94 3.14 3.15 -28.30
C THR A 94 2.36 2.16 -27.42
N ALA A 95 1.59 2.66 -26.45
CA ALA A 95 0.72 1.82 -25.64
C ALA A 95 -0.28 0.99 -26.50
N GLU A 96 -0.81 1.57 -27.58
CA GLU A 96 -1.70 0.86 -28.51
C GLU A 96 -0.99 -0.28 -29.25
N GLN A 97 0.21 -0.01 -29.80
CA GLN A 97 1.02 -1.02 -30.49
C GLN A 97 1.40 -2.15 -29.53
N TYR A 98 1.81 -1.81 -28.31
CA TYR A 98 2.13 -2.79 -27.29
C TYR A 98 0.91 -3.66 -26.96
N ASN A 99 -0.24 -3.05 -26.67
CA ASN A 99 -1.46 -3.77 -26.34
C ASN A 99 -1.93 -4.68 -27.48
N GLN A 100 -1.80 -4.25 -28.74
CA GLN A 100 -2.12 -5.08 -29.88
C GLN A 100 -1.15 -6.28 -30.00
N SER A 101 0.16 -6.05 -29.82
CA SER A 101 1.16 -7.13 -29.85
C SER A 101 0.87 -8.22 -28.80
N GLN A 102 0.42 -7.84 -27.59
CA GLN A 102 0.09 -8.78 -26.54
C GLN A 102 -1.16 -9.62 -26.90
N LYS A 103 -2.18 -9.00 -27.51
CA LYS A 103 -3.38 -9.71 -28.00
C LYS A 103 -3.04 -10.73 -29.08
N ASP A 104 -2.19 -10.34 -30.04
CA ASP A 104 -1.79 -11.22 -31.14
C ASP A 104 -0.94 -12.41 -30.63
N ALA A 105 -0.05 -12.13 -29.66
CA ALA A 105 0.74 -13.16 -28.99
C ALA A 105 -0.14 -14.15 -28.21
N GLU A 106 -1.16 -13.66 -27.49
CA GLU A 106 -2.12 -14.51 -26.79
C GLU A 106 -2.89 -15.41 -27.77
N ALA A 107 -3.43 -14.84 -28.85
CA ALA A 107 -4.16 -15.59 -29.86
C ALA A 107 -3.30 -16.71 -30.48
N THR A 108 -2.03 -16.39 -30.77
CA THR A 108 -1.05 -17.35 -31.27
C THR A 108 -0.78 -18.47 -30.26
N ALA A 109 -0.58 -18.14 -28.98
CA ALA A 109 -0.35 -19.11 -27.92
C ALA A 109 -1.54 -20.08 -27.76
N ARG A 110 -2.77 -19.55 -27.82
CA ARG A 110 -4.00 -20.37 -27.78
C ARG A 110 -4.10 -21.30 -28.99
N ALA A 111 -3.79 -20.81 -30.19
CA ALA A 111 -3.79 -21.62 -31.40
C ALA A 111 -2.74 -22.75 -31.35
N GLN A 112 -1.64 -22.54 -30.63
CA GLN A 112 -0.60 -23.54 -30.37
C GLN A 112 -0.96 -24.51 -29.22
N GLY A 113 -2.14 -24.37 -28.59
CA GLY A 113 -2.57 -25.22 -27.48
C GLY A 113 -1.81 -24.99 -26.18
N LYS A 114 -1.16 -23.84 -26.01
CA LYS A 114 -0.47 -23.49 -24.77
C LYS A 114 -1.46 -23.23 -23.64
N THR A 115 -1.05 -23.51 -22.41
CA THR A 115 -1.78 -23.07 -21.21
C THR A 115 -1.63 -21.56 -21.08
N VAL A 116 -2.75 -20.83 -21.10
CA VAL A 116 -2.75 -19.38 -20.85
C VAL A 116 -3.12 -19.14 -19.40
N ILE A 117 -2.25 -18.45 -18.66
CA ILE A 117 -2.51 -17.96 -17.30
C ILE A 117 -2.62 -16.44 -17.32
N GLU A 118 -3.59 -15.89 -16.61
CA GLU A 118 -3.76 -14.45 -16.46
C GLU A 118 -3.08 -13.94 -15.18
N LEU A 119 -2.18 -12.98 -15.36
CA LEU A 119 -1.62 -12.17 -14.28
C LEU A 119 -2.26 -10.79 -14.33
N LEU A 120 -3.27 -10.57 -13.48
CA LEU A 120 -3.85 -9.25 -13.29
C LEU A 120 -2.89 -8.41 -12.43
N SER A 121 -2.56 -7.20 -12.87
CA SER A 121 -1.55 -6.38 -12.23
C SER A 121 -2.11 -5.01 -11.85
N ALA A 122 -1.82 -4.60 -10.61
CA ALA A 122 -2.04 -3.24 -10.19
C ALA A 122 -1.07 -2.30 -10.90
N TYR A 123 0.04 -2.78 -11.46
CA TYR A 123 1.03 -1.94 -12.16
C TYR A 123 0.66 -1.73 -13.64
N GLY A 124 1.17 -0.65 -14.21
CA GLY A 124 1.07 -0.37 -15.64
C GLY A 124 1.89 -1.31 -16.52
N THR A 125 1.96 -0.99 -17.81
CA THR A 125 2.78 -1.70 -18.79
C THR A 125 4.20 -1.13 -18.88
N ILE A 126 5.12 -1.91 -19.45
CA ILE A 126 6.48 -1.44 -19.80
C ILE A 126 6.47 -0.28 -20.82
N ALA A 127 5.41 -0.17 -21.63
CA ALA A 127 5.26 0.92 -22.59
C ALA A 127 4.87 2.25 -21.92
N GLU A 128 4.13 2.18 -20.81
CA GLU A 128 3.74 3.35 -19.99
C GLU A 128 4.86 3.75 -19.02
N ASP A 129 5.53 2.77 -18.43
CA ASP A 129 6.63 2.97 -17.49
C ASP A 129 7.76 1.98 -17.78
N LYS A 130 8.82 2.50 -18.40
CA LYS A 130 10.00 1.74 -18.85
C LYS A 130 10.84 1.18 -17.70
N THR A 131 10.56 1.60 -16.46
CA THR A 131 11.26 1.11 -15.27
C THR A 131 10.63 -0.17 -14.70
N GLN A 132 9.44 -0.56 -15.18
CA GLN A 132 8.72 -1.72 -14.65
C GLN A 132 9.44 -3.04 -14.98
N PRO A 133 9.86 -3.84 -13.98
CA PRO A 133 10.61 -5.07 -14.22
C PRO A 133 9.72 -6.24 -14.68
N HIS A 134 8.40 -6.16 -14.46
CA HIS A 134 7.46 -7.27 -14.61
C HIS A 134 7.47 -7.89 -16.01
N TYR A 135 7.57 -7.07 -17.06
CA TYR A 135 7.64 -7.57 -18.44
C TYR A 135 8.81 -8.54 -18.65
N TRP A 136 9.99 -8.18 -18.14
CA TRP A 136 11.20 -8.99 -18.29
C TRP A 136 11.13 -10.29 -17.49
N ILE A 137 10.59 -10.23 -16.27
CA ILE A 137 10.35 -11.40 -15.42
C ILE A 137 9.40 -12.37 -16.13
N ILE A 138 8.28 -11.86 -16.67
CA ILE A 138 7.28 -12.65 -17.38
C ILE A 138 7.87 -13.27 -18.65
N LYS A 139 8.66 -12.50 -19.40
CA LYS A 139 9.34 -12.98 -20.60
C LYS A 139 10.30 -14.13 -20.29
N ASP A 140 11.19 -13.97 -19.32
CA ASP A 140 12.13 -15.02 -18.89
C ASP A 140 11.38 -16.26 -18.37
N PHE A 141 10.28 -16.05 -17.64
CA PHE A 141 9.41 -17.15 -17.21
C PHE A 141 8.83 -17.93 -18.40
N MET A 142 8.29 -17.26 -19.42
CA MET A 142 7.72 -17.92 -20.61
C MET A 142 8.78 -18.62 -21.46
N GLU A 143 10.03 -18.13 -21.49
CA GLU A 143 11.15 -18.81 -22.15
C GLU A 143 11.52 -20.12 -21.45
N LYS A 144 11.54 -20.11 -20.11
CA LYS A 144 11.79 -21.30 -19.29
C LYS A 144 10.61 -22.27 -19.26
N ASN A 145 9.40 -21.79 -19.54
CA ASN A 145 8.16 -22.56 -19.51
C ASN A 145 7.42 -22.46 -20.85
N PRO A 146 7.92 -23.08 -21.94
CA PRO A 146 7.45 -22.82 -23.30
C PRO A 146 5.99 -23.22 -23.55
N ASN A 147 5.41 -24.08 -22.69
CA ASN A 147 4.01 -24.51 -22.75
C ASN A 147 3.04 -23.56 -22.01
N ILE A 148 3.56 -22.55 -21.30
CA ILE A 148 2.77 -21.57 -20.56
C ILE A 148 2.92 -20.21 -21.24
N PHE A 149 1.79 -19.54 -21.45
CA PHE A 149 1.74 -18.15 -21.87
C PHE A 149 1.11 -17.31 -20.75
N VAL A 150 1.76 -16.22 -20.38
CA VAL A 150 1.27 -15.31 -19.34
C VAL A 150 0.59 -14.12 -20.01
N LYS A 151 -0.73 -14.02 -19.85
CA LYS A 151 -1.51 -12.84 -20.20
C LYS A 151 -1.36 -11.81 -19.07
N TYR A 152 -0.50 -10.81 -19.26
CA TYR A 152 -0.37 -9.69 -18.33
C TYR A 152 -1.49 -8.67 -18.55
N SER A 153 -2.34 -8.49 -17.54
CA SER A 153 -3.51 -7.60 -17.61
C SER A 153 -3.34 -6.45 -16.61
N PRO A 154 -2.81 -5.30 -17.04
CA PRO A 154 -2.71 -4.14 -16.16
C PRO A 154 -4.11 -3.56 -15.92
N SER A 155 -4.40 -3.20 -14.68
CA SER A 155 -5.53 -2.37 -14.31
C SER A 155 -4.94 -1.18 -13.57
N SER A 156 -5.03 0.00 -14.19
CA SER A 156 -4.21 1.17 -13.85
C SER A 156 -4.06 1.38 -12.34
N ALA A 157 -2.83 1.32 -11.86
CA ALA A 157 -2.41 1.44 -10.45
C ALA A 157 -3.03 2.61 -9.67
N TYR A 158 -3.36 3.68 -10.37
CA TYR A 158 -3.49 5.01 -9.79
C TYR A 158 -4.92 5.57 -9.79
N THR A 159 -5.91 4.81 -10.26
CA THR A 159 -7.30 5.30 -10.37
C THR A 159 -8.23 4.77 -9.27
N GLY A 160 -7.71 3.97 -8.32
CA GLY A 160 -8.42 3.59 -7.10
C GLY A 160 -9.52 2.53 -7.27
N GLY A 161 -9.52 1.77 -8.37
CA GLY A 161 -10.54 0.75 -8.69
C GLY A 161 -10.05 -0.71 -8.75
N PHE A 162 -8.78 -0.96 -8.44
CA PHE A 162 -8.16 -2.28 -8.67
C PHE A 162 -8.84 -3.40 -7.85
N ASN A 163 -9.12 -3.12 -6.57
CA ASN A 163 -9.81 -4.05 -5.68
C ASN A 163 -11.22 -4.37 -6.18
N GLU A 164 -11.94 -3.35 -6.65
CA GLU A 164 -13.29 -3.44 -7.19
C GLU A 164 -13.30 -4.31 -8.45
N VAL A 165 -12.33 -4.14 -9.35
CA VAL A 165 -12.18 -4.99 -10.54
C VAL A 165 -11.98 -6.45 -10.15
N ILE A 166 -11.10 -6.74 -9.19
CA ILE A 166 -10.87 -8.11 -8.71
C ILE A 166 -12.15 -8.71 -8.13
N LEU A 167 -12.82 -7.99 -7.25
CA LEU A 167 -14.04 -8.46 -6.60
C LEU A 167 -15.18 -8.67 -7.60
N MET A 168 -15.33 -7.77 -8.58
CA MET A 168 -16.30 -7.92 -9.66
C MET A 168 -16.02 -9.17 -10.49
N ARG A 169 -14.75 -9.40 -10.86
CA ARG A 169 -14.34 -10.56 -11.67
C ARG A 169 -14.55 -11.89 -10.93
N ILE A 170 -14.24 -11.92 -9.64
CA ILE A 170 -14.56 -13.07 -8.77
C ILE A 170 -16.08 -13.30 -8.75
N ALA A 171 -16.87 -12.23 -8.55
CA ALA A 171 -18.33 -12.33 -8.49
C ALA A 171 -18.97 -12.74 -9.83
N SER A 172 -18.36 -12.36 -10.96
CA SER A 172 -18.83 -12.74 -12.30
C SER A 172 -18.38 -14.13 -12.76
N GLY A 173 -17.61 -14.86 -11.93
CA GLY A 173 -17.11 -16.18 -12.26
C GLY A 173 -15.95 -16.20 -13.26
N ASP A 174 -15.23 -15.08 -13.42
CA ASP A 174 -14.03 -14.95 -14.25
C ASP A 174 -12.85 -14.36 -13.44
N PRO A 175 -12.44 -15.01 -12.33
CA PRO A 175 -11.30 -14.52 -11.55
C PRO A 175 -9.99 -14.66 -12.35
N PRO A 176 -9.02 -13.75 -12.17
CA PRO A 176 -7.67 -13.94 -12.69
C PRO A 176 -6.98 -15.13 -11.98
N ASP A 177 -6.03 -15.78 -12.66
CA ASP A 177 -5.25 -16.89 -12.08
C ASP A 177 -4.27 -16.40 -11.00
N ALA A 178 -3.64 -15.24 -11.24
CA ALA A 178 -2.72 -14.59 -10.31
C ALA A 178 -2.96 -13.08 -10.29
N ILE A 179 -2.66 -12.47 -9.14
CA ILE A 179 -2.82 -11.02 -8.92
C ILE A 179 -1.51 -10.47 -8.37
N LEU A 180 -0.98 -9.46 -9.05
CA LEU A 180 0.11 -8.63 -8.54
C LEU A 180 -0.49 -7.36 -7.92
N HIS A 181 -0.41 -7.24 -6.59
CA HIS A 181 -1.11 -6.22 -5.82
C HIS A 181 -0.19 -5.51 -4.81
N TYR A 182 -0.43 -4.22 -4.60
CA TYR A 182 0.20 -3.41 -3.53
C TYR A 182 -0.19 -3.78 -2.09
N SER A 183 -1.28 -4.51 -1.90
CA SER A 183 -1.95 -4.68 -0.61
C SER A 183 -1.91 -6.14 -0.23
N ALA A 184 -1.88 -6.39 1.08
CA ALA A 184 -1.93 -7.73 1.62
C ALA A 184 -3.18 -8.49 1.14
N PRO A 185 -3.06 -9.79 0.81
CA PRO A 185 -4.18 -10.61 0.30
C PRO A 185 -5.25 -10.94 1.36
N ILE A 186 -5.09 -10.45 2.60
CA ILE A 186 -5.89 -10.82 3.77
C ILE A 186 -7.38 -10.55 3.54
N ALA A 187 -7.75 -9.46 2.87
CA ALA A 187 -9.14 -9.16 2.59
C ALA A 187 -9.80 -10.24 1.70
N TYR A 188 -9.04 -10.82 0.76
CA TYR A 188 -9.51 -11.93 -0.09
C TYR A 188 -9.53 -13.25 0.68
N ALA A 189 -8.52 -13.48 1.53
CA ALA A 189 -8.44 -14.65 2.38
C ALA A 189 -9.65 -14.75 3.32
N ALA A 190 -10.01 -13.63 3.97
CA ALA A 190 -11.17 -13.54 4.85
C ALA A 190 -12.51 -13.79 4.13
N ARG A 191 -12.58 -13.55 2.82
CA ARG A 191 -13.75 -13.84 1.98
C ARG A 191 -13.73 -15.24 1.37
N GLY A 192 -12.66 -16.01 1.57
CA GLY A 192 -12.48 -17.33 0.96
C GLY A 192 -12.28 -17.28 -0.56
N THR A 193 -11.81 -16.14 -1.09
CA THR A 193 -11.69 -15.91 -2.54
C THR A 193 -10.25 -15.99 -3.06
N CYS A 194 -9.28 -16.35 -2.21
CA CYS A 194 -7.92 -16.66 -2.63
C CYS A 194 -7.47 -17.99 -2.03
N ARG A 195 -6.48 -18.62 -2.68
CA ARG A 195 -5.92 -19.91 -2.26
C ARG A 195 -4.79 -19.68 -1.24
N ALA A 196 -4.77 -20.47 -0.17
CA ALA A 196 -3.59 -20.57 0.69
C ALA A 196 -2.46 -21.27 -0.07
N LEU A 197 -1.24 -20.76 0.05
CA LEU A 197 -0.06 -21.17 -0.73
C LEU A 197 0.90 -22.07 0.06
N ASP A 198 0.56 -22.45 1.29
CA ASP A 198 1.43 -23.25 2.16
C ASP A 198 1.94 -24.53 1.49
N ASP A 199 1.05 -25.29 0.84
CA ASP A 199 1.41 -26.53 0.13
C ASP A 199 2.35 -26.30 -1.05
N LEU A 200 2.16 -25.19 -1.77
CA LEU A 200 2.99 -24.82 -2.91
C LEU A 200 4.36 -24.33 -2.46
N MET A 201 4.42 -23.49 -1.43
CA MET A 201 5.68 -22.96 -0.89
C MET A 201 6.50 -24.06 -0.19
N ASP A 202 5.87 -24.96 0.55
CA ASP A 202 6.58 -26.05 1.24
C ASP A 202 7.18 -27.06 0.24
N ALA A 203 6.62 -27.16 -0.97
CA ALA A 203 7.12 -28.02 -2.04
C ALA A 203 8.18 -27.35 -2.93
N ASP A 204 8.32 -26.03 -2.90
CA ASP A 204 9.23 -25.29 -3.78
C ASP A 204 10.63 -25.12 -3.14
N PRO A 205 11.72 -25.57 -3.79
CA PRO A 205 13.06 -25.46 -3.23
C PRO A 205 13.60 -24.03 -3.20
N VAL A 206 13.00 -23.10 -3.95
CA VAL A 206 13.45 -21.71 -4.09
C VAL A 206 12.47 -20.74 -3.43
N CYS A 207 11.18 -20.90 -3.67
CA CYS A 207 10.11 -20.01 -3.19
C CYS A 207 9.42 -20.55 -1.93
N ASN A 208 10.20 -21.05 -0.97
CA ASN A 208 9.69 -21.49 0.33
C ASN A 208 9.69 -20.36 1.37
N LYS A 209 9.14 -20.64 2.55
CA LYS A 209 8.98 -19.67 3.64
C LYS A 209 10.33 -19.09 4.13
N ASP A 210 11.41 -19.88 4.03
CA ASP A 210 12.75 -19.46 4.47
C ASP A 210 13.45 -18.51 3.48
N ALA A 211 12.93 -18.41 2.24
CA ALA A 211 13.44 -17.50 1.22
C ALA A 211 13.11 -16.02 1.50
N PHE A 212 12.25 -15.74 2.49
CA PHE A 212 11.75 -14.40 2.77
C PHE A 212 12.12 -13.94 4.19
N PRO A 213 12.45 -12.65 4.39
CA PRO A 213 12.51 -12.08 5.73
C PRO A 213 11.19 -12.29 6.47
N ALA A 214 11.25 -12.70 7.73
CA ALA A 214 10.06 -13.03 8.51
C ALA A 214 9.03 -11.88 8.58
N SER A 215 9.51 -10.63 8.70
CA SER A 215 8.64 -9.44 8.69
C SER A 215 7.91 -9.23 7.37
N THR A 216 8.55 -9.61 6.25
CA THR A 216 7.98 -9.49 4.91
C THR A 216 6.95 -10.59 4.66
N LEU A 217 7.27 -11.84 5.04
CA LEU A 217 6.34 -12.96 4.92
C LEU A 217 5.11 -12.78 5.82
N ALA A 218 5.26 -12.22 7.01
CA ALA A 218 4.16 -11.94 7.92
C ALA A 218 3.05 -11.06 7.31
N GLN A 219 3.39 -10.19 6.35
CA GLN A 219 2.42 -9.30 5.69
C GLN A 219 1.40 -10.04 4.82
N VAL A 220 1.74 -11.24 4.37
CA VAL A 220 0.86 -12.10 3.56
C VAL A 220 0.32 -13.30 4.33
N GLN A 221 0.57 -13.34 5.64
CA GLN A 221 0.10 -14.39 6.54
C GLN A 221 -1.08 -13.93 7.37
N TRP A 222 -2.09 -14.79 7.48
CA TRP A 222 -3.26 -14.55 8.32
C TRP A 222 -3.88 -15.88 8.73
N ASN A 223 -4.30 -15.98 10.01
CA ASN A 223 -4.82 -17.21 10.62
C ASN A 223 -3.94 -18.45 10.39
N GLY A 224 -2.62 -18.27 10.56
CA GLY A 224 -1.64 -19.37 10.48
C GLY A 224 -1.41 -19.93 9.08
N LYS A 225 -1.88 -19.24 8.03
CA LYS A 225 -1.69 -19.62 6.62
C LYS A 225 -1.04 -18.51 5.83
N THR A 226 -0.35 -18.87 4.75
CA THR A 226 0.23 -17.93 3.80
C THR A 226 -0.68 -17.76 2.59
N TRP A 227 -1.04 -16.53 2.24
CA TRP A 227 -2.05 -16.22 1.22
C TRP A 227 -1.50 -15.48 0.00
N GLY A 228 -0.18 -15.30 -0.06
CA GLY A 228 0.51 -14.61 -1.14
C GLY A 228 2.01 -14.84 -1.09
N VAL A 229 2.70 -14.42 -2.13
CA VAL A 229 4.17 -14.41 -2.20
C VAL A 229 4.61 -12.95 -2.17
N PRO A 230 5.43 -12.53 -1.20
CA PRO A 230 5.98 -11.18 -1.22
C PRO A 230 6.93 -11.00 -2.41
N LEU A 231 6.71 -9.98 -3.23
CA LEU A 231 7.57 -9.70 -4.39
C LEU A 231 8.58 -8.59 -4.08
N ASN A 232 8.12 -7.50 -3.48
CA ASN A 232 8.93 -6.37 -3.05
C ASN A 232 8.38 -5.80 -1.75
N GLY A 233 9.18 -4.95 -1.10
CA GLY A 233 8.79 -4.25 0.11
C GLY A 233 9.03 -2.75 -0.04
N SER A 234 8.01 -1.95 0.19
CA SER A 234 8.15 -0.50 0.30
C SER A 234 8.46 -0.13 1.74
N MET A 235 9.47 0.72 1.93
CA MET A 235 9.82 1.26 3.24
C MET A 235 9.39 2.73 3.31
N CYS A 236 8.88 3.16 4.47
CA CYS A 236 8.73 4.58 4.72
C CYS A 236 10.11 5.17 5.02
N VAL A 237 10.54 6.13 4.19
CA VAL A 237 11.81 6.82 4.34
C VAL A 237 11.56 8.33 4.31
N MET A 238 12.43 9.07 4.99
CA MET A 238 12.40 10.52 4.98
C MET A 238 13.44 11.03 3.99
N TRP A 239 12.97 11.76 2.98
CA TRP A 239 13.82 12.48 2.05
C TRP A 239 13.95 13.93 2.51
N TYR A 240 15.13 14.50 2.34
CA TYR A 240 15.38 15.91 2.66
C TYR A 240 16.28 16.54 1.60
N ASN A 241 16.07 17.82 1.32
CA ASN A 241 16.86 18.57 0.34
C ASN A 241 18.14 19.11 1.02
N VAL A 242 19.29 18.53 0.68
CA VAL A 242 20.60 18.89 1.25
C VAL A 242 21.03 20.31 0.92
N GLU A 243 20.65 20.85 -0.23
CA GLU A 243 21.01 22.21 -0.65
C GLU A 243 20.24 23.23 0.18
N VAL A 244 18.92 23.07 0.29
CA VAL A 244 18.05 23.93 1.11
C VAL A 244 18.49 23.95 2.57
N LEU A 245 18.80 22.78 3.14
CA LEU A 245 19.30 22.70 4.50
C LEU A 245 20.69 23.35 4.63
N GLY A 246 21.57 23.15 3.66
CA GLY A 246 22.91 23.72 3.62
C GLY A 246 22.91 25.26 3.55
N GLU A 247 22.07 25.85 2.70
CA GLU A 247 21.90 27.31 2.59
C GLU A 247 21.45 27.95 3.91
N LYS A 248 20.69 27.22 4.72
CA LYS A 248 20.21 27.62 6.04
C LYS A 248 21.17 27.26 7.18
N GLY A 249 22.33 26.65 6.88
CA GLY A 249 23.28 26.19 7.89
C GLY A 249 22.74 25.07 8.79
N LEU A 250 21.81 24.27 8.28
CA LEU A 250 21.16 23.18 9.01
C LEU A 250 21.88 21.84 8.76
N PRO A 251 21.68 20.83 9.64
CA PRO A 251 22.29 19.51 9.47
C PRO A 251 21.91 18.86 8.13
N THR A 252 22.93 18.48 7.35
CA THR A 252 22.76 17.77 6.06
C THR A 252 23.20 16.31 6.14
N LYS A 253 23.90 15.92 7.20
CA LYS A 253 24.41 14.56 7.40
C LYS A 253 23.49 13.76 8.31
N ARG A 254 23.40 12.44 8.06
CA ARG A 254 22.48 11.53 8.74
C ARG A 254 22.73 11.46 10.25
N GLU A 255 24.00 11.50 10.66
CA GLU A 255 24.45 11.45 12.05
C GLU A 255 23.91 12.64 12.86
N ASP A 256 23.91 13.83 12.28
CA ASP A 256 23.48 15.08 12.91
C ASP A 256 21.98 15.39 12.68
N PHE A 257 21.30 14.58 11.86
CA PHE A 257 19.90 14.75 11.53
C PHE A 257 18.97 14.33 12.70
N PRO A 258 17.80 14.99 12.88
CA PRO A 258 16.82 14.66 13.93
C PRO A 258 16.57 13.18 14.16
N LYS A 259 16.49 12.79 15.44
CA LYS A 259 16.17 11.44 15.92
C LYS A 259 14.80 11.37 16.59
N THR A 260 14.23 12.52 16.96
CA THR A 260 12.91 12.62 17.59
C THR A 260 11.96 13.48 16.76
N LEU A 261 10.64 13.34 16.99
CA LEU A 261 9.64 14.18 16.35
C LEU A 261 9.72 15.65 16.81
N ASP A 262 10.21 15.91 18.02
CA ASP A 262 10.42 17.27 18.53
C ASP A 262 11.59 17.93 17.80
N GLU A 263 12.73 17.24 17.69
CA GLU A 263 13.89 17.72 16.92
C GLU A 263 13.54 17.94 15.45
N LEU A 264 12.69 17.07 14.88
CA LEU A 264 12.21 17.22 13.50
C LEU A 264 11.27 18.41 13.36
N GLN A 265 10.39 18.67 14.34
CA GLN A 265 9.55 19.87 14.36
C GLN A 265 10.40 21.13 14.43
N ASP A 266 11.44 21.14 15.27
CA ASP A 266 12.37 22.28 15.39
C ASP A 266 13.16 22.52 14.10
N LEU A 267 13.65 21.46 13.46
CA LEU A 267 14.28 21.56 12.14
C LEU A 267 13.28 22.10 11.12
N SER A 268 12.08 21.54 11.09
CA SER A 268 11.01 21.95 10.18
C SER A 268 10.68 23.43 10.35
N ALA A 269 10.64 23.95 11.57
CA ALA A 269 10.32 25.35 11.84
C ALA A 269 11.35 26.31 11.25
N LYS A 270 12.62 25.89 11.12
CA LYS A 270 13.69 26.68 10.50
C LYS A 270 13.64 26.65 8.96
N VAL A 271 12.96 25.65 8.40
CA VAL A 271 12.80 25.47 6.95
C VAL A 271 11.50 26.12 6.45
N THR A 272 10.42 26.05 7.22
CA THR A 272 9.11 26.53 6.80
C THR A 272 9.09 28.06 6.62
N GLU A 273 8.64 28.51 5.45
CA GLU A 273 8.56 29.93 5.08
C GLU A 273 7.19 30.30 4.54
N TRP A 274 6.62 31.38 5.08
CA TRP A 274 5.36 31.98 4.65
C TRP A 274 5.58 33.39 4.13
N ASP A 275 4.89 33.74 3.05
CA ASP A 275 4.76 35.09 2.51
C ASP A 275 3.28 35.45 2.52
N GLY A 276 2.84 36.18 3.54
CA GLY A 276 1.42 36.39 3.81
C GLY A 276 0.68 35.05 3.96
N ASP A 277 -0.24 34.77 3.04
CA ASP A 277 -1.03 33.54 2.97
C ASP A 277 -0.48 32.46 2.04
N THR A 278 0.66 32.71 1.41
CA THR A 278 1.32 31.76 0.51
C THR A 278 2.43 31.02 1.25
N LEU A 279 2.38 29.68 1.22
CA LEU A 279 3.47 28.84 1.70
C LEU A 279 4.57 28.82 0.64
N LYS A 280 5.75 29.40 0.93
CA LYS A 280 6.89 29.43 0.00
C LYS A 280 7.76 28.18 0.12
N MET A 281 7.87 27.66 1.34
CA MET A 281 8.64 26.46 1.62
C MET A 281 8.00 25.70 2.78
N ALA A 282 7.80 24.41 2.62
CA ALA A 282 7.39 23.52 3.71
C ALA A 282 8.62 22.80 4.26
N GLY A 283 8.76 22.78 5.60
CA GLY A 283 9.56 21.76 6.27
C GLY A 283 8.84 20.40 6.29
N ALA A 284 9.09 19.61 7.32
CA ALA A 284 8.47 18.29 7.47
C ALA A 284 6.96 18.39 7.79
N THR A 285 6.17 17.54 7.14
CA THR A 285 4.71 17.43 7.28
C THR A 285 4.33 15.96 7.59
N PRO A 286 4.62 15.47 8.81
CA PRO A 286 4.55 14.04 9.14
C PRO A 286 3.15 13.41 9.04
N TRP A 287 2.09 14.22 9.01
CA TRP A 287 0.72 13.75 8.79
C TRP A 287 0.41 13.47 7.32
N ILE A 288 1.24 13.89 6.36
CA ILE A 288 1.01 13.60 4.94
C ILE A 288 1.44 12.15 4.66
N GLY A 289 0.64 11.42 3.85
CA GLY A 289 0.90 10.01 3.52
C GLY A 289 0.33 9.04 4.55
N ASN A 290 -1.01 8.97 4.63
CA ASN A 290 -1.75 8.15 5.61
C ASN A 290 -1.41 6.65 5.60
N TRP A 291 -0.88 6.13 4.49
CA TRP A 291 -0.47 4.72 4.37
C TRP A 291 0.62 4.34 5.37
N ALA A 292 1.46 5.30 5.79
CA ALA A 292 2.54 5.07 6.75
C ALA A 292 2.10 5.27 8.22
N TRP A 293 0.90 5.84 8.45
CA TRP A 293 0.43 6.16 9.81
C TRP A 293 0.41 4.97 10.76
N PRO A 294 -0.01 3.74 10.36
CA PRO A 294 0.05 2.59 11.27
C PRO A 294 1.47 2.35 11.81
N GLY A 295 2.48 2.45 10.94
CA GLY A 295 3.87 2.30 11.34
C GLY A 295 4.34 3.43 12.24
N MET A 296 3.96 4.68 11.95
CA MET A 296 4.30 5.84 12.79
C MET A 296 3.64 5.76 14.18
N MET A 297 2.40 5.27 14.25
CA MET A 297 1.67 5.04 15.50
C MET A 297 2.36 3.99 16.37
N VAL A 298 2.78 2.87 15.78
CA VAL A 298 3.58 1.85 16.47
C VAL A 298 4.92 2.42 16.92
N ALA A 299 5.60 3.21 16.09
CA ALA A 299 6.87 3.87 16.44
C ALA A 299 6.72 4.89 17.58
N ALA A 300 5.57 5.56 17.69
CA ALA A 300 5.21 6.43 18.81
C ALA A 300 4.76 5.66 20.07
N GLY A 301 4.84 4.32 20.04
CA GLY A 301 4.53 3.44 21.16
C GLY A 301 3.05 3.05 21.29
N GLY A 302 2.21 3.42 20.33
CA GLY A 302 0.84 2.96 20.19
C GLY A 302 0.73 1.61 19.48
N THR A 303 -0.48 1.27 19.03
CA THR A 303 -0.81 -0.07 18.50
C THR A 303 -1.03 -0.09 16.98
N GLY A 304 -0.98 1.06 16.31
CA GLY A 304 -1.42 1.17 14.92
C GLY A 304 -2.93 0.99 14.79
N PHE A 305 -3.42 0.47 13.66
CA PHE A 305 -4.86 0.36 13.41
C PHE A 305 -5.47 -0.99 13.81
N TRP A 306 -4.73 -2.07 13.65
CA TRP A 306 -5.25 -3.44 13.72
C TRP A 306 -4.12 -4.43 13.97
N ASP A 307 -4.38 -5.47 14.76
CA ASP A 307 -3.39 -6.48 15.16
C ASP A 307 -3.56 -7.85 14.46
N GLY A 308 -4.49 -7.98 13.52
CA GLY A 308 -4.87 -9.28 12.93
C GLY A 308 -6.26 -9.77 13.36
N ALA A 309 -6.78 -9.26 14.49
CA ALA A 309 -8.04 -9.70 15.07
C ALA A 309 -8.91 -8.55 15.61
N LYS A 310 -8.30 -7.47 16.13
CA LYS A 310 -8.97 -6.36 16.80
C LYS A 310 -8.49 -5.03 16.26
N TYR A 311 -9.44 -4.11 16.03
CA TYR A 311 -9.13 -2.73 15.72
C TYR A 311 -8.76 -1.97 17.00
N SER A 312 -7.70 -1.18 16.92
CA SER A 312 -7.14 -0.41 18.04
C SER A 312 -6.76 1.02 17.64
N ILE A 313 -7.38 1.52 16.56
CA ILE A 313 -7.11 2.88 16.03
C ILE A 313 -7.24 3.97 17.10
N ASN A 314 -8.14 3.79 18.07
CA ASN A 314 -8.39 4.72 19.17
C ASN A 314 -7.51 4.48 20.41
N ASP A 315 -6.41 3.74 20.29
CA ASP A 315 -5.42 3.66 21.37
C ASP A 315 -5.02 5.09 21.82
N PRO A 316 -4.98 5.36 23.14
CA PRO A 316 -4.66 6.70 23.64
C PRO A 316 -3.32 7.26 23.11
N LYS A 317 -2.33 6.40 22.84
CA LYS A 317 -1.04 6.83 22.28
C LYS A 317 -1.13 7.14 20.78
N ASN A 318 -1.96 6.42 20.04
CA ASN A 318 -2.27 6.79 18.65
C ASN A 318 -2.94 8.17 18.62
N THR A 319 -3.87 8.40 19.54
CA THR A 319 -4.58 9.68 19.64
C THR A 319 -3.63 10.81 20.04
N ALA A 320 -2.73 10.57 21.00
CA ALA A 320 -1.70 11.54 21.39
C ALA A 320 -0.79 11.93 20.22
N LEU A 321 -0.41 10.98 19.34
CA LEU A 321 0.36 11.29 18.13
C LEU A 321 -0.44 12.18 17.16
N LEU A 322 -1.72 11.90 16.95
CA LEU A 322 -2.58 12.72 16.10
C LEU A 322 -2.78 14.13 16.68
N GLU A 323 -2.98 14.25 18.00
CA GLU A 323 -3.06 15.54 18.69
C GLU A 323 -1.75 16.34 18.56
N TYR A 324 -0.60 15.66 18.66
CA TYR A 324 0.71 16.27 18.41
C TYR A 324 0.84 16.79 16.97
N TRP A 325 0.40 16.02 15.97
CA TRP A 325 0.39 16.48 14.57
C TRP A 325 -0.56 17.66 14.33
N LEU A 326 -1.74 17.66 14.94
CA LEU A 326 -2.67 18.79 14.87
C LEU A 326 -2.05 20.05 15.48
N ALA A 327 -1.39 19.93 16.64
CA ALA A 327 -0.69 21.05 17.25
C ALA A 327 0.46 21.58 16.38
N TRP A 328 1.18 20.69 15.68
CA TRP A 328 2.20 21.07 14.70
C TRP A 328 1.57 21.82 13.52
N LEU A 329 0.50 21.29 12.92
CA LEU A 329 -0.25 21.94 11.84
C LEU A 329 -0.74 23.33 12.25
N ASP A 330 -1.30 23.48 13.45
CA ASP A 330 -1.75 24.75 14.00
C ASP A 330 -0.59 25.74 14.15
N LYS A 331 0.51 25.28 14.75
CA LYS A 331 1.69 26.10 15.06
C LYS A 331 2.41 26.61 13.81
N MET A 332 2.51 25.79 12.77
CA MET A 332 3.40 26.07 11.63
C MET A 332 2.68 26.26 10.30
N TYR A 333 1.45 25.76 10.17
CA TYR A 333 0.73 25.71 8.91
C TYR A 333 -0.71 26.27 9.02
N LYS A 334 -0.94 27.15 10.01
CA LYS A 334 -2.19 27.90 10.19
C LYS A 334 -3.42 27.03 10.46
N GLY A 335 -3.25 25.75 10.80
CA GLY A 335 -4.32 24.85 11.25
C GLY A 335 -5.34 24.42 10.19
N ASP A 336 -5.15 24.79 8.93
CA ASP A 336 -6.06 24.42 7.83
C ASP A 336 -5.35 23.47 6.86
N ILE A 337 -5.58 22.18 7.06
CA ILE A 337 -5.00 21.12 6.23
C ILE A 337 -5.48 21.19 4.77
N ASP A 338 -6.72 21.63 4.53
CA ASP A 338 -7.26 21.77 3.19
C ASP A 338 -6.59 22.94 2.47
N ASN A 339 -6.36 24.04 3.19
CA ASN A 339 -5.61 25.17 2.64
C ASN A 339 -4.14 24.82 2.41
N LEU A 340 -3.50 24.07 3.32
CA LEU A 340 -2.14 23.57 3.14
C LEU A 340 -2.03 22.73 1.86
N ASN A 341 -2.91 21.75 1.67
CA ASN A 341 -2.91 20.87 0.49
C ASN A 341 -3.17 21.63 -0.82
N LYS A 342 -3.83 22.79 -0.78
CA LYS A 342 -4.05 23.64 -1.96
C LYS A 342 -2.82 24.43 -2.38
N GLN A 343 -1.80 24.54 -1.53
CA GLN A 343 -0.56 25.28 -1.85
C GLN A 343 0.35 24.50 -2.84
N GLY A 344 0.05 23.22 -3.10
CA GLY A 344 0.89 22.30 -3.87
C GLY A 344 1.69 21.38 -2.97
#